data_AF-A0A2A4W4W8-F1
#
_entry.id   AF-A0A2A4W4W8-F1
#
_cell.length_a   1.000
_cell.length_b   1.000
_cell.length_c   1.000
_cell.angle_alpha   90.00
_cell.angle_beta   90.00
_cell.angle_gamma   90.00
#
_symmetry.space_group_name_H-M   'P 1'
#
loop_
_entity.id
_entity.type
_entity.pdbx_description
1 polymer ?
#
loop_
_entity_poly.entity_id
_entity_poly.type
_entity_poly.pdbx_seq_one_letter_code
_entity_poly.pdbx_strand_id
1 'polypeptide(L)'
;MRQGNYSLSKIKYLVSSFLESKRQTKRGISLFFDSIAISLSVYFSLSISNSSYTLSGSLWYFVAILSLSLIIFAKIGFYRAILRYMGLKALFTVAGGLALSTVVFALSCYFYSIPFRSNTLLLYWTFSLVSIGGARLITIAYIRSKLEKSYKAVAIYGAGQAGRELARALGQSNRHKVVAYFDDNPATFRSEIDGVKVYSPISLQDIIAKKNIVQILLAMPSTSHARRSEILTRLEPLPIKVKTIASLEEIVNGNSIESLKDIEIEDLLGRDSVSPNKELLRSSVTNKVVMVTGAGGSIGSELCRQIVALKPASIILYELSEFGLYSIEKELRKIAVKLSVDLEIVPLLGSVQHKMRMIRVLQKYNVQTVYHTAAYKHVPIVEHNVVEGIRNNVFGTWYAAEAAAEANVERFVLISTDKAVRPT
;
A
#
# COMPACT_ATOMS: atom_id res chain seq x y z
N MET A 1 -11.79 45.27 -8.65
CA MET A 1 -11.82 43.80 -8.48
C MET A 1 -10.51 43.14 -8.01
N ARG A 2 -9.42 43.87 -7.67
CA ARG A 2 -8.12 43.27 -7.26
C ARG A 2 -7.89 43.13 -5.73
N GLN A 3 -8.70 43.76 -4.87
CA GLN A 3 -8.51 43.70 -3.41
C GLN A 3 -9.17 42.49 -2.72
N GLY A 4 -10.14 41.81 -3.36
CA GLY A 4 -10.83 40.65 -2.77
C GLY A 4 -9.97 39.39 -2.65
N ASN A 5 -8.98 39.21 -3.53
CA ASN A 5 -8.15 37.99 -3.59
C ASN A 5 -7.06 37.92 -2.51
N TYR A 6 -6.63 39.06 -1.95
CA TYR A 6 -5.62 39.11 -0.88
C TYR A 6 -6.19 38.74 0.50
N SER A 7 -7.48 39.01 0.75
CA SER A 7 -8.15 38.62 2.00
C SER A 7 -8.38 37.11 2.05
N LEU A 8 -8.82 36.53 0.93
CA LEU A 8 -9.09 35.09 0.81
C LEU A 8 -7.83 34.23 0.96
N SER A 9 -6.65 34.71 0.54
CA SER A 9 -5.39 33.99 0.71
C SER A 9 -4.90 33.99 2.15
N LYS A 10 -5.04 35.11 2.88
CA LYS A 10 -4.73 35.19 4.31
C LYS A 10 -5.65 34.32 5.17
N ILE A 11 -6.95 34.31 4.87
CA ILE A 11 -7.92 33.44 5.55
C ILE A 11 -7.55 31.96 5.32
N LYS A 12 -7.20 31.58 4.09
CA LYS A 12 -6.74 30.21 3.78
C LYS A 12 -5.47 29.83 4.56
N TYR A 13 -4.51 30.74 4.69
CA TYR A 13 -3.28 30.53 5.45
C TYR A 13 -3.52 30.37 6.96
N LEU A 14 -4.38 31.22 7.54
CA LEU A 14 -4.75 31.13 8.96
C LEU A 14 -5.49 29.83 9.26
N VAL A 15 -6.38 29.40 8.36
CA VAL A 15 -7.12 28.16 8.50
C VAL A 15 -6.21 26.94 8.30
N SER A 16 -5.25 26.96 7.37
CA SER A 16 -4.27 25.87 7.24
C SER A 16 -3.36 25.76 8.45
N SER A 17 -2.85 26.88 8.95
CA SER A 17 -2.04 26.94 10.16
C SER A 17 -2.81 26.43 11.39
N PHE A 18 -4.11 26.77 11.51
CA PHE A 18 -4.99 26.23 12.53
C PHE A 18 -5.11 24.70 12.44
N LEU A 19 -5.28 24.15 11.23
CA LEU A 19 -5.40 22.71 11.01
C LEU A 19 -4.11 21.93 11.26
N GLU A 20 -2.94 22.55 11.14
CA GLU A 20 -1.62 21.93 11.38
C GLU A 20 -1.16 22.10 12.85
N SER A 21 -1.80 22.97 13.62
CA SER A 21 -1.45 23.21 15.02
C SER A 21 -1.70 22.01 15.97
N LYS A 22 -0.94 21.99 17.07
CA LYS A 22 -1.04 20.97 18.13
C LYS A 22 -2.46 20.91 18.71
N ARG A 23 -2.86 19.72 19.17
CA ARG A 23 -4.21 19.44 19.70
C ARG A 23 -4.64 20.40 20.82
N GLN A 24 -3.70 20.85 21.64
CA GLN A 24 -3.94 21.79 22.74
C GLN A 24 -4.27 23.20 22.22
N THR A 25 -3.57 23.68 21.19
CA THR A 25 -3.79 24.99 20.56
C THR A 25 -5.18 25.08 19.94
N LYS A 26 -5.61 24.03 19.24
CA LYS A 26 -6.96 23.96 18.65
C LYS A 26 -8.06 24.06 19.71
N ARG A 27 -7.87 23.38 20.85
CA ARG A 27 -8.81 23.46 21.98
C ARG A 27 -8.86 24.84 22.61
N GLY A 28 -7.70 25.49 22.80
CA GLY A 28 -7.62 26.84 23.33
C GLY A 28 -8.36 27.86 22.46
N ILE A 29 -8.16 27.79 21.14
CA ILE A 29 -8.84 28.69 20.19
C ILE A 29 -10.35 28.44 20.17
N SER A 30 -10.80 27.18 20.15
CA SER A 30 -12.23 26.87 20.23
C SER A 30 -12.86 27.32 21.55
N LEU A 31 -12.16 27.15 22.68
CA LEU A 31 -12.62 27.64 23.98
C LEU A 31 -12.77 29.17 24.00
N PHE A 32 -11.79 29.89 23.44
CA PHE A 32 -11.84 31.35 23.36
C PHE A 32 -13.01 31.83 22.49
N PHE A 33 -13.19 31.23 21.31
CA PHE A 33 -14.32 31.55 20.43
C PHE A 33 -15.67 31.27 21.10
N ASP A 34 -15.84 30.09 21.69
CA ASP A 34 -17.07 29.71 22.37
C ASP A 34 -17.34 30.63 23.57
N SER A 35 -16.30 31.10 24.28
CA SER A 35 -16.46 32.03 25.39
C SER A 35 -17.07 33.37 24.93
N ILE A 36 -16.57 33.89 23.81
CA ILE A 36 -17.11 35.12 23.20
C ILE A 36 -18.53 34.88 22.70
N ALA A 37 -18.78 33.75 22.02
CA ALA A 37 -20.08 33.42 21.46
C ALA A 37 -21.17 33.27 22.53
N ILE A 38 -20.87 32.59 23.64
CA ILE A 38 -21.78 32.47 24.80
C ILE A 38 -22.04 33.85 25.39
N SER A 39 -21.00 34.65 25.62
CA SER A 39 -21.13 36.00 26.19
C SER A 39 -22.02 36.90 25.33
N LEU A 40 -21.82 36.90 24.01
CA LEU A 40 -22.68 37.63 23.08
C LEU A 40 -24.10 37.07 23.07
N SER A 41 -24.28 35.75 23.12
CA SER A 41 -25.60 35.12 23.10
C SER A 41 -26.42 35.46 24.34
N VAL A 42 -25.81 35.49 25.52
CA VAL A 42 -26.45 35.94 26.77
C VAL A 42 -26.79 37.43 26.67
N TYR A 43 -25.86 38.26 26.19
CA TYR A 43 -26.07 39.70 26.05
C TYR A 43 -27.24 40.03 25.11
N PHE A 44 -27.26 39.44 23.90
CA PHE A 44 -28.33 39.67 22.94
C PHE A 44 -29.67 39.12 23.42
N SER A 45 -29.68 37.93 24.04
CA SER A 45 -30.90 37.35 24.59
C SER A 45 -31.53 38.25 25.66
N LEU A 46 -30.73 38.75 26.60
CA LEU A 46 -31.22 39.65 27.65
C LEU A 46 -31.61 41.03 27.11
N SER A 47 -30.82 41.60 26.21
CA SER A 47 -31.08 42.93 25.63
C SER A 47 -32.37 42.98 24.80
N ILE A 48 -32.65 41.93 24.03
CA ILE A 48 -33.88 41.82 23.23
C ILE A 48 -35.09 41.51 24.12
N SER A 49 -34.91 40.69 25.15
CA SER A 49 -36.01 40.26 26.00
C SER A 49 -36.40 41.27 27.07
N ASN A 50 -35.48 42.11 27.52
CA ASN A 50 -35.69 43.11 28.57
C ASN A 50 -35.13 44.47 28.12
N SER A 51 -36.03 45.39 27.79
CA SER A 51 -35.71 46.75 27.34
C SER A 51 -35.12 47.68 28.42
N SER A 52 -35.01 47.21 29.68
CA SER A 52 -34.58 48.03 30.84
C SER A 52 -33.32 47.49 31.53
N TYR A 53 -32.62 46.52 30.95
CA TYR A 53 -31.43 45.93 31.58
C TYR A 53 -30.20 46.84 31.41
N THR A 54 -29.68 47.39 32.51
CA THR A 54 -28.41 48.13 32.53
C THR A 54 -27.27 47.22 32.97
N LEU A 55 -26.19 47.20 32.19
CA LEU A 55 -25.03 46.28 32.35
C LEU A 55 -24.21 46.52 33.64
N SER A 56 -24.53 47.55 34.42
CA SER A 56 -23.67 48.12 35.46
C SER A 56 -23.63 47.35 36.79
N GLY A 57 -24.51 46.37 37.03
CA GLY A 57 -24.59 45.65 38.31
C GLY A 57 -24.30 44.14 38.29
N SER A 58 -24.02 43.55 37.12
CA SER A 58 -24.22 42.10 36.91
C SER A 58 -23.08 41.34 36.23
N LEU A 59 -21.90 41.95 36.10
CA LEU A 59 -20.75 41.36 35.42
C LEU A 59 -20.29 40.02 36.02
N TRP A 60 -20.39 39.86 37.34
CA TRP A 60 -19.98 38.63 38.02
C TRP A 60 -20.90 37.43 37.70
N TYR A 61 -22.18 37.66 37.43
CA TYR A 61 -23.11 36.61 36.99
C TYR A 61 -22.78 36.12 35.57
N PHE A 62 -22.43 37.06 34.69
CA PHE A 62 -21.95 36.76 33.35
C PHE A 62 -20.74 35.84 33.39
N VAL A 63 -19.77 36.16 34.26
CA VAL A 63 -18.57 35.34 34.46
C VAL A 63 -18.92 33.97 35.04
N ALA A 64 -19.87 33.88 35.98
CA ALA A 64 -20.31 32.60 36.56
C ALA A 64 -21.01 31.69 35.53
N ILE A 65 -21.93 32.23 34.74
CA ILE A 65 -22.67 31.50 33.69
C ILE A 65 -21.70 31.03 32.59
N LEU A 66 -20.78 31.91 32.17
CA LEU A 66 -19.74 31.58 31.20
C LEU A 66 -18.87 30.43 31.70
N SER A 67 -18.38 30.52 32.94
CA SER A 67 -17.53 29.51 33.56
C SER A 67 -18.22 28.16 33.64
N LEU A 68 -19.48 28.13 34.10
CA LEU A 68 -20.23 26.89 34.25
C LEU A 68 -20.57 26.24 32.90
N SER A 69 -20.91 27.05 31.90
CA SER A 69 -21.18 26.59 30.52
C SER A 69 -19.93 25.99 29.87
N LEU A 70 -18.77 26.63 30.04
CA LEU A 70 -17.50 26.12 29.53
C LEU A 70 -17.08 24.80 30.21
N ILE A 71 -17.31 24.66 31.52
CA ILE A 71 -17.05 23.41 32.26
C ILE A 71 -17.94 22.28 31.72
N ILE A 72 -19.22 22.56 31.45
CA ILE A 72 -20.15 21.60 30.88
C ILE A 72 -19.68 21.15 29.49
N PHE A 73 -19.32 22.10 28.61
CA PHE A 73 -18.80 21.79 27.28
C PHE A 73 -17.51 20.98 27.34
N ALA A 74 -16.62 21.28 28.29
CA ALA A 74 -15.41 20.50 28.52
C ALA A 74 -15.72 19.04 28.95
N LYS A 75 -16.62 18.85 29.92
CA LYS A 75 -16.98 17.53 30.47
C LYS A 75 -17.71 16.64 29.46
N ILE A 76 -18.66 17.19 28.70
CA ILE A 76 -19.39 16.49 27.62
C ILE A 76 -18.45 16.06 26.48
N GLY A 77 -17.20 16.54 26.49
CA GLY A 77 -16.23 16.22 25.45
C GLY A 77 -16.50 16.98 24.16
N PHE A 78 -17.16 18.13 24.26
CA PHE A 78 -17.44 19.04 23.15
C PHE A 78 -16.16 19.30 22.35
N TYR A 79 -15.07 19.67 23.03
CA TYR A 79 -13.75 19.96 22.43
C TYR A 79 -12.93 18.70 22.06
N ARG A 80 -13.40 17.51 22.45
CA ARG A 80 -12.85 16.22 22.01
C ARG A 80 -13.49 15.76 20.70
N ALA A 81 -14.78 16.04 20.50
CA ALA A 81 -15.59 15.58 19.38
C ALA A 81 -15.12 16.13 18.02
N ILE A 82 -14.66 17.39 17.97
CA ILE A 82 -14.17 18.08 16.75
C ILE A 82 -13.09 17.28 16.01
N LEU A 83 -12.30 16.48 16.74
CA LEU A 83 -11.14 15.78 16.17
C LEU A 83 -11.37 14.28 15.92
N ARG A 84 -12.50 13.71 16.37
CA ARG A 84 -12.69 12.24 16.34
C ARG A 84 -13.95 11.79 15.62
N TYR A 85 -14.98 12.63 15.52
CA TYR A 85 -16.27 12.24 14.94
C TYR A 85 -16.75 13.28 13.92
N MET A 86 -16.52 13.01 12.64
CA MET A 86 -17.03 13.81 11.51
C MET A 86 -18.39 13.27 11.02
N GLY A 87 -19.38 13.17 11.91
CA GLY A 87 -20.68 12.58 11.56
C GLY A 87 -21.83 13.08 12.44
N LEU A 88 -23.04 12.55 12.22
CA LEU A 88 -24.28 12.97 12.89
C LEU A 88 -24.19 12.97 14.43
N LYS A 89 -23.38 12.08 15.02
CA LYS A 89 -23.13 12.04 16.48
C LYS A 89 -22.58 13.36 17.03
N ALA A 90 -21.79 14.10 16.26
CA ALA A 90 -21.26 15.40 16.68
C ALA A 90 -22.38 16.45 16.79
N LEU A 91 -23.39 16.41 15.92
CA LEU A 91 -24.53 17.33 15.96
C LEU A 91 -25.38 17.10 17.21
N PHE A 92 -25.70 15.83 17.52
CA PHE A 92 -26.42 15.50 18.74
C PHE A 92 -25.64 15.88 20.01
N THR A 93 -24.31 15.72 20.00
CA THR A 93 -23.46 16.17 21.12
C THR A 93 -23.51 17.69 21.29
N VAL A 94 -23.58 18.44 20.18
CA VAL A 94 -23.66 19.91 20.23
C VAL A 94 -25.02 20.36 20.75
N ALA A 95 -26.10 19.83 20.17
CA ALA A 95 -27.46 20.16 20.58
C ALA A 95 -27.71 19.81 22.05
N GLY A 96 -27.27 18.63 22.50
CA GLY A 96 -27.40 18.20 23.91
C GLY A 96 -26.58 19.06 24.88
N GLY A 97 -25.36 19.44 24.51
CA GLY A 97 -24.55 20.36 25.32
C GLY A 97 -25.20 21.74 25.45
N LEU A 98 -25.69 22.30 24.34
CA LEU A 98 -26.41 23.58 24.34
C LEU A 98 -27.68 23.51 25.19
N ALA A 99 -28.48 22.46 25.06
CA ALA A 99 -29.68 22.26 25.87
C ALA A 99 -29.35 22.26 27.38
N LEU A 100 -28.30 21.54 27.79
CA LEU A 100 -27.86 21.55 29.19
C LEU A 100 -27.37 22.94 29.63
N SER A 101 -26.66 23.67 28.77
CA SER A 101 -26.24 25.05 29.07
C SER A 101 -27.44 26.00 29.26
N THR A 102 -28.52 25.81 28.48
CA THR A 102 -29.76 26.59 28.62
C THR A 102 -30.47 26.28 29.92
N VAL A 103 -30.50 25.02 30.36
CA VAL A 103 -31.05 24.63 31.67
C VAL A 103 -30.26 25.30 32.80
N VAL A 104 -28.94 25.28 32.72
CA VAL A 104 -28.07 25.94 33.69
C VAL A 104 -28.27 27.46 33.71
N PHE A 105 -28.43 28.07 32.54
CA PHE A 105 -28.76 29.48 32.43
C PHE A 105 -30.12 29.80 33.09
N ALA A 106 -31.16 28.99 32.83
CA ALA A 106 -32.48 29.15 33.45
C ALA A 106 -32.42 29.04 34.98
N LEU A 107 -31.72 28.03 35.50
CA LEU A 107 -31.53 27.85 36.94
C LEU A 107 -30.77 29.02 37.56
N SER A 108 -29.74 29.52 36.88
CA SER A 108 -28.97 30.68 37.34
C SER A 108 -29.88 31.92 37.42
N CYS A 109 -30.69 32.18 36.40
CA CYS A 109 -31.64 33.29 36.43
C CYS A 109 -32.68 33.15 37.56
N TYR A 110 -33.13 31.92 37.85
CA TYR A 110 -34.05 31.65 38.96
C TYR A 110 -33.40 31.91 40.33
N PHE A 111 -32.22 31.32 40.60
CA PHE A 111 -31.53 31.49 41.88
C PHE A 111 -31.14 32.93 42.17
N TYR A 112 -30.75 33.69 41.14
CA TYR A 112 -30.35 35.09 41.27
C TYR A 112 -31.50 36.08 41.08
N SER A 113 -32.75 35.59 41.00
CA SER A 113 -33.96 36.42 40.88
C SER A 113 -33.89 37.44 39.74
N ILE A 114 -33.26 37.04 38.63
CA ILE A 114 -33.16 37.86 37.42
C ILE A 114 -34.53 37.81 36.75
N PRO A 115 -35.21 38.95 36.50
CA PRO A 115 -36.44 38.93 35.75
C PRO A 115 -36.13 38.53 34.30
N PHE A 116 -36.63 37.39 33.85
CA PHE A 116 -36.53 36.96 32.45
C PHE A 116 -37.88 36.51 31.94
N ARG A 117 -38.14 36.70 30.64
CA ARG A 117 -39.33 36.16 29.99
C ARG A 117 -39.01 34.76 29.50
N SER A 118 -40.01 33.88 29.36
CA SER A 118 -39.78 32.53 28.82
C SER A 118 -39.10 32.55 27.44
N ASN A 119 -39.30 33.61 26.66
CA ASN A 119 -38.62 33.82 25.37
C ASN A 119 -37.09 34.03 25.49
N THR A 120 -36.57 34.52 26.62
CA THR A 120 -35.12 34.71 26.84
C THR A 120 -34.35 33.38 26.73
N LEU A 121 -34.92 32.29 27.24
CA LEU A 121 -34.28 30.97 27.15
C LEU A 121 -34.22 30.46 25.70
N LEU A 122 -35.30 30.68 24.95
CA LEU A 122 -35.37 30.32 23.54
C LEU A 122 -34.37 31.14 22.71
N LEU A 123 -34.31 32.45 22.93
CA LEU A 123 -33.35 33.35 22.27
C LEU A 123 -31.90 32.97 22.59
N TYR A 124 -31.58 32.68 23.86
CA TYR A 124 -30.24 32.24 24.23
C TYR A 124 -29.85 30.94 23.50
N TRP A 125 -30.77 29.96 23.47
CA TRP A 125 -30.52 28.68 22.81
C TRP A 125 -30.33 28.86 21.30
N THR A 126 -31.16 29.65 20.63
CA THR A 126 -31.04 29.90 19.18
C THR A 126 -29.77 30.66 18.83
N PHE A 127 -29.42 31.73 19.55
CA PHE A 127 -28.17 32.47 19.32
C PHE A 127 -26.94 31.59 19.55
N SER A 128 -26.94 30.80 20.62
CA SER A 128 -25.83 29.88 20.93
C SER A 128 -25.73 28.75 19.89
N LEU A 129 -26.86 28.25 19.39
CA LEU A 129 -26.90 27.21 18.36
C LEU A 129 -26.42 27.73 17.00
N VAL A 130 -26.83 28.94 16.60
CA VAL A 130 -26.37 29.55 15.35
C VAL A 130 -24.89 29.91 15.42
N SER A 131 -24.43 30.53 16.50
CA SER A 131 -23.02 30.94 16.64
C SER A 131 -22.09 29.74 16.78
N ILE A 132 -22.28 28.91 17.80
CA ILE A 132 -21.39 27.80 18.14
C ILE A 132 -21.63 26.61 17.21
N GLY A 133 -22.89 26.25 16.98
CA GLY A 133 -23.27 25.16 16.08
C GLY A 133 -22.96 25.48 14.62
N GLY A 134 -23.26 26.69 14.16
CA GLY A 134 -22.92 27.16 12.81
C GLY A 134 -21.42 27.20 12.55
N ALA A 135 -20.63 27.79 13.47
CA ALA A 135 -19.17 27.81 13.35
C ALA A 135 -18.57 26.39 13.27
N ARG A 136 -19.13 25.43 14.02
CA ARG A 136 -18.73 24.02 13.93
C ARG A 136 -19.09 23.38 12.61
N LEU A 137 -20.30 23.58 12.11
CA LEU A 137 -20.73 23.04 10.82
C LEU A 137 -19.83 23.52 9.69
N ILE A 138 -19.50 24.81 9.69
CA ILE A 138 -18.57 25.40 8.72
C ILE A 138 -17.18 24.77 8.85
N THR A 139 -16.67 24.62 10.08
CA THR A 139 -15.36 24.00 10.33
C THR A 139 -15.32 22.54 9.86
N ILE A 140 -16.36 21.75 10.16
CA ILE A 140 -16.45 20.34 9.73
C ILE A 140 -16.56 20.25 8.21
N ALA A 141 -17.41 21.07 7.58
CA ALA A 141 -17.56 21.10 6.12
C ALA A 141 -16.24 21.48 5.44
N TYR A 142 -15.54 22.49 5.98
CA TYR A 142 -14.24 22.91 5.47
C TYR A 142 -13.18 21.81 5.60
N ILE A 143 -13.06 21.20 6.78
CA ILE A 143 -12.13 20.08 7.03
C ILE A 143 -12.43 18.91 6.10
N ARG A 144 -13.71 18.54 5.93
CA ARG A 144 -14.14 17.47 5.03
C ARG A 144 -13.73 17.77 3.58
N SER A 145 -13.97 18.99 3.10
CA SER A 145 -13.58 19.40 1.74
C SER A 145 -12.06 19.38 1.52
N LYS A 146 -11.26 19.60 2.57
CA LYS A 146 -9.79 19.57 2.49
C LYS A 146 -9.24 18.14 2.62
N LEU A 147 -9.84 17.30 3.46
CA LEU A 147 -9.51 15.87 3.54
C LEU A 147 -9.87 15.14 2.24
N GLU A 148 -10.99 15.50 1.61
CA GLU A 148 -11.34 15.07 0.26
C GLU A 148 -10.36 15.57 -0.82
N LYS A 149 -9.36 16.41 -0.53
CA LYS A 149 -8.28 16.71 -1.48
C LYS A 149 -6.99 15.92 -1.24
N SER A 150 -6.94 15.10 -0.19
CA SER A 150 -5.77 14.29 0.14
C SER A 150 -5.84 12.86 -0.41
N TYR A 151 -6.89 12.51 -1.17
CA TYR A 151 -6.95 11.22 -1.83
C TYR A 151 -6.06 11.22 -3.09
N LYS A 152 -5.43 10.09 -3.36
CA LYS A 152 -4.84 9.80 -4.66
C LYS A 152 -5.96 9.38 -5.61
N ALA A 153 -6.13 10.12 -6.72
CA ALA A 153 -7.07 9.76 -7.76
C ALA A 153 -6.52 8.56 -8.54
N VAL A 154 -7.20 7.43 -8.44
CA VAL A 154 -6.77 6.17 -9.07
C VAL A 154 -7.77 5.71 -10.12
N ALA A 155 -7.27 5.07 -11.17
CA ALA A 155 -8.11 4.34 -12.11
C ALA A 155 -7.97 2.83 -11.86
N ILE A 156 -9.01 2.09 -12.19
CA ILE A 156 -8.97 0.63 -12.21
C ILE A 156 -9.10 0.15 -13.65
N TYR A 157 -8.17 -0.67 -14.11
CA TYR A 157 -8.23 -1.33 -15.41
C TYR A 157 -8.76 -2.76 -15.20
N GLY A 158 -9.95 -3.02 -15.72
CA GLY A 158 -10.81 -4.18 -15.44
C GLY A 158 -12.06 -3.75 -14.65
N ALA A 159 -13.20 -3.60 -15.32
CA ALA A 159 -14.51 -3.27 -14.72
C ALA A 159 -15.30 -4.53 -14.29
N GLY A 160 -14.67 -5.71 -14.36
CA GLY A 160 -15.20 -6.99 -13.90
C GLY A 160 -15.37 -7.08 -12.37
N GLN A 161 -15.70 -8.27 -11.88
CA GLN A 161 -15.98 -8.49 -10.45
C GLN A 161 -14.81 -8.07 -9.54
N ALA A 162 -13.58 -8.47 -9.87
CA ALA A 162 -12.38 -8.13 -9.12
C ALA A 162 -12.17 -6.61 -9.01
N GLY A 163 -12.38 -5.87 -10.10
CA GLY A 163 -12.28 -4.41 -10.11
C GLY A 163 -13.31 -3.72 -9.22
N ARG A 164 -14.55 -4.22 -9.21
CA ARG A 164 -15.62 -3.70 -8.34
C ARG A 164 -15.34 -3.95 -6.87
N GLU A 165 -14.85 -5.14 -6.53
CA GLU A 165 -14.47 -5.48 -5.15
C GLU A 165 -13.29 -4.63 -4.67
N LEU A 166 -12.28 -4.43 -5.53
CA LEU A 166 -11.16 -3.53 -5.25
C LEU A 166 -11.64 -2.09 -5.00
N ALA A 167 -12.58 -1.58 -5.80
CA ALA A 167 -13.11 -0.24 -5.59
C ALA A 167 -13.84 -0.08 -4.26
N ARG A 168 -14.65 -1.08 -3.85
CA ARG A 168 -15.31 -1.07 -2.54
C ARG A 168 -14.31 -1.09 -1.39
N ALA A 169 -13.28 -1.91 -1.49
CA ALA A 169 -12.18 -1.95 -0.53
C ALA A 169 -11.46 -0.60 -0.42
N LEU A 170 -11.14 0.02 -1.55
CA LEU A 170 -10.46 1.32 -1.59
C LEU A 170 -11.34 2.43 -1.01
N GLY A 171 -12.66 2.39 -1.24
CA GLY A 171 -13.61 3.36 -0.71
C GLY A 171 -13.68 3.43 0.82
N GLN A 172 -13.23 2.39 1.53
CA GLN A 172 -13.12 2.41 2.99
C GLN A 172 -11.87 3.16 3.48
N SER A 173 -10.86 3.26 2.63
CA SER A 173 -9.60 3.96 2.92
C SER A 173 -9.65 5.36 2.30
N ASN A 174 -9.82 6.41 3.12
CA ASN A 174 -9.84 7.81 2.65
C ASN A 174 -8.54 8.30 1.94
N ARG A 175 -7.63 7.38 1.57
CA ARG A 175 -6.35 7.64 0.88
C ARG A 175 -6.43 7.50 -0.63
N HIS A 176 -7.35 6.70 -1.16
CA HIS A 176 -7.51 6.48 -2.60
C HIS A 176 -8.96 6.70 -3.00
N LYS A 177 -9.18 7.36 -4.13
CA LYS A 177 -10.51 7.49 -4.72
C LYS A 177 -10.47 6.98 -6.14
N VAL A 178 -11.31 5.99 -6.43
CA VAL A 178 -11.51 5.50 -7.78
C VAL A 178 -12.27 6.56 -8.56
N VAL A 179 -11.66 7.08 -9.63
CA VAL A 179 -12.24 8.17 -10.45
C VAL A 179 -12.59 7.73 -11.86
N ALA A 180 -12.11 6.58 -12.31
CA ALA A 180 -12.37 6.01 -13.62
C ALA A 180 -12.16 4.50 -13.60
N TYR A 181 -12.96 3.79 -14.40
CA TYR A 181 -12.66 2.44 -14.84
C TYR A 181 -12.22 2.45 -16.30
N PHE A 182 -11.34 1.53 -16.67
CA PHE A 182 -11.03 1.18 -18.05
C PHE A 182 -11.32 -0.30 -18.23
N ASP A 183 -11.93 -0.69 -19.34
CA ASP A 183 -12.16 -2.09 -19.68
C ASP A 183 -12.01 -2.24 -21.19
N ASP A 184 -11.71 -3.44 -21.67
CA ASP A 184 -11.63 -3.70 -23.11
C ASP A 184 -12.98 -4.12 -23.69
N ASN A 185 -13.93 -4.56 -22.84
CA ASN A 185 -15.25 -5.01 -23.25
C ASN A 185 -16.13 -3.82 -23.68
N PRO A 186 -16.51 -3.72 -24.97
CA PRO A 186 -17.33 -2.61 -25.46
C PRO A 186 -18.69 -2.48 -24.79
N ALA A 187 -19.25 -3.60 -24.30
CA ALA A 187 -20.53 -3.61 -23.60
C ALA A 187 -20.50 -2.84 -22.28
N THR A 188 -19.32 -2.67 -21.69
CA THR A 188 -19.14 -1.91 -20.44
C THR A 188 -18.89 -0.43 -20.68
N PHE A 189 -18.64 0.00 -21.91
CA PHE A 189 -18.33 1.40 -22.20
C PHE A 189 -19.53 2.28 -21.88
N ARG A 190 -19.28 3.43 -21.24
CA ARG A 190 -20.32 4.38 -20.77
C ARG A 190 -21.24 3.85 -19.67
N SER A 191 -21.01 2.64 -19.17
CA SER A 191 -21.65 2.19 -17.92
C SER A 191 -21.08 2.95 -16.73
N GLU A 192 -21.88 3.04 -15.67
CA GLU A 192 -21.51 3.68 -14.41
C GLU A 192 -21.59 2.65 -13.29
N ILE A 193 -20.50 2.46 -12.57
CA ILE A 193 -20.36 1.52 -11.46
C ILE A 193 -20.14 2.35 -10.20
N ASP A 194 -21.09 2.32 -9.26
CA ASP A 194 -21.03 3.04 -7.98
C ASP A 194 -20.68 4.54 -8.14
N GLY A 195 -21.21 5.20 -9.18
CA GLY A 195 -20.95 6.62 -9.45
C GLY A 195 -19.70 6.90 -10.31
N VAL A 196 -19.00 5.85 -10.77
CA VAL A 196 -17.76 5.96 -11.54
C VAL A 196 -17.93 5.39 -12.94
N LYS A 197 -17.60 6.20 -13.96
CA LYS A 197 -17.74 5.83 -15.37
C LYS A 197 -16.64 4.87 -15.86
N VAL A 198 -17.04 3.96 -16.75
CA VAL A 198 -16.15 3.08 -17.50
C VAL A 198 -15.81 3.68 -18.86
N TYR A 199 -14.52 3.80 -19.14
CA TYR A 199 -13.94 4.40 -20.33
C TYR A 199 -13.27 3.35 -21.23
N SER A 200 -13.16 3.69 -22.51
CA SER A 200 -12.42 2.88 -23.47
C SER A 200 -10.90 3.06 -23.27
N PRO A 201 -10.07 2.02 -23.53
CA PRO A 201 -8.62 2.12 -23.45
C PRO A 201 -8.02 3.12 -24.43
N ILE A 202 -8.72 3.46 -25.52
CA ILE A 202 -8.28 4.46 -26.50
C ILE A 202 -8.27 5.87 -25.88
N SER A 203 -9.22 6.15 -24.98
CA SER A 203 -9.34 7.44 -24.31
C SER A 203 -8.44 7.60 -23.08
N LEU A 204 -7.53 6.65 -22.85
CA LEU A 204 -6.84 6.50 -21.57
C LEU A 204 -5.93 7.69 -21.26
N GLN A 205 -5.18 8.20 -22.23
CA GLN A 205 -4.32 9.37 -22.07
C GLN A 205 -5.12 10.64 -21.74
N ASP A 206 -6.20 10.91 -22.47
CA ASP A 206 -7.05 12.09 -22.26
C ASP A 206 -7.72 12.08 -20.89
N ILE A 207 -8.21 10.91 -20.46
CA ILE A 207 -8.90 10.75 -19.18
C ILE A 207 -7.94 10.85 -18.01
N ILE A 208 -6.71 10.33 -18.14
CA ILE A 208 -5.66 10.49 -17.13
C ILE A 208 -5.40 11.98 -16.87
N ALA A 209 -5.19 12.76 -17.93
CA ALA A 209 -4.94 14.20 -17.82
C ALA A 209 -6.17 14.93 -17.25
N LYS A 210 -7.36 14.68 -17.80
CA LYS A 210 -8.61 15.37 -17.40
C LYS A 210 -9.00 15.10 -15.94
N LYS A 211 -8.73 13.91 -15.43
CA LYS A 211 -9.10 13.50 -14.06
C LYS A 211 -7.93 13.53 -13.06
N ASN A 212 -6.75 13.98 -13.46
CA ASN A 212 -5.53 13.99 -12.64
C ASN A 212 -5.23 12.62 -12.01
N ILE A 213 -5.31 11.56 -12.81
CA ILE A 213 -5.08 10.19 -12.34
C ILE A 213 -3.59 10.01 -12.06
N VAL A 214 -3.24 9.62 -10.83
CA VAL A 214 -1.85 9.43 -10.40
C VAL A 214 -1.38 7.98 -10.48
N GLN A 215 -2.32 7.04 -10.55
CA GLN A 215 -2.02 5.61 -10.52
C GLN A 215 -3.13 4.79 -11.19
N ILE A 216 -2.75 3.73 -11.90
CA ILE A 216 -3.66 2.71 -12.43
C ILE A 216 -3.48 1.41 -11.66
N LEU A 217 -4.59 0.80 -11.27
CA LEU A 217 -4.67 -0.50 -10.61
C LEU A 217 -5.22 -1.53 -11.59
N LEU A 218 -4.42 -2.54 -11.92
CA LEU A 218 -4.78 -3.60 -12.84
C LEU A 218 -5.56 -4.67 -12.05
N ALA A 219 -6.86 -4.81 -12.32
CA ALA A 219 -7.78 -5.69 -11.61
C ALA A 219 -8.34 -6.79 -12.52
N MET A 220 -7.43 -7.56 -13.12
CA MET A 220 -7.76 -8.63 -14.07
C MET A 220 -6.98 -9.93 -13.76
N PRO A 221 -7.22 -10.55 -12.58
CA PRO A 221 -6.46 -11.71 -12.13
C PRO A 221 -6.73 -12.98 -12.96
N SER A 222 -7.87 -13.07 -13.64
CA SER A 222 -8.28 -14.22 -14.46
C SER A 222 -7.92 -14.07 -15.95
N THR A 223 -7.21 -13.01 -16.33
CA THR A 223 -6.81 -12.73 -17.70
C THR A 223 -5.47 -13.42 -17.99
N SER A 224 -5.30 -13.96 -19.21
CA SER A 224 -4.05 -14.60 -19.62
C SER A 224 -2.85 -13.65 -19.51
N HIS A 225 -1.68 -14.20 -19.21
CA HIS A 225 -0.45 -13.39 -19.11
C HIS A 225 -0.15 -12.63 -20.41
N ALA A 226 -0.39 -13.25 -21.58
CA ALA A 226 -0.24 -12.60 -22.87
C ALA A 226 -1.08 -11.32 -22.99
N ARG A 227 -2.37 -11.38 -22.60
CA ARG A 227 -3.26 -10.22 -22.64
C ARG A 227 -2.88 -9.17 -21.61
N ARG A 228 -2.46 -9.60 -20.42
CA ARG A 228 -1.99 -8.71 -19.36
C ARG A 228 -0.74 -7.95 -19.79
N SER A 229 0.22 -8.62 -20.41
CA SER A 229 1.43 -8.03 -20.99
C SER A 229 1.09 -7.01 -22.07
N GLU A 230 0.16 -7.31 -22.99
CA GLU A 230 -0.29 -6.36 -24.01
C GLU A 230 -0.82 -5.05 -23.40
N ILE A 231 -1.60 -5.18 -22.33
CA ILE A 231 -2.16 -4.02 -21.61
C ILE A 231 -1.05 -3.23 -20.92
N LEU A 232 -0.07 -3.91 -20.32
CA LEU A 232 1.08 -3.26 -19.70
C LEU A 232 1.94 -2.50 -20.71
N THR A 233 2.23 -3.07 -21.87
CA THR A 233 2.94 -2.39 -22.98
C THR A 233 2.18 -1.15 -23.46
N ARG A 234 0.83 -1.20 -23.47
CA ARG A 234 0.01 -0.02 -23.80
C ARG A 234 0.10 1.08 -22.74
N LEU A 235 0.29 0.71 -21.47
CA LEU A 235 0.38 1.65 -20.34
C LEU A 235 1.79 2.21 -20.12
N GLU A 236 2.83 1.49 -20.55
CA GLU A 236 4.25 1.84 -20.42
C GLU A 236 4.62 3.28 -20.87
N PRO A 237 4.16 3.79 -22.04
CA PRO A 237 4.55 5.13 -22.49
C PRO A 237 3.93 6.27 -21.65
N LEU A 238 3.03 5.97 -20.72
CA LEU A 238 2.32 6.97 -19.94
C LEU A 238 3.07 7.25 -18.63
N PRO A 239 3.15 8.52 -18.18
CA PRO A 239 3.86 8.90 -16.95
C PRO A 239 3.04 8.60 -15.68
N ILE A 240 2.52 7.38 -15.56
CA ILE A 240 1.64 6.94 -14.49
C ILE A 240 2.15 5.65 -13.85
N LYS A 241 2.00 5.54 -12.53
CA LYS A 241 2.36 4.30 -11.83
C LYS A 241 1.29 3.24 -12.07
N VAL A 242 1.71 2.04 -12.48
CA VAL A 242 0.83 0.87 -12.60
C VAL A 242 1.10 -0.08 -11.45
N LYS A 243 0.05 -0.61 -10.82
CA LYS A 243 0.13 -1.66 -9.79
C LYS A 243 -0.89 -2.75 -10.07
N THR A 244 -0.68 -3.93 -9.51
CA THR A 244 -1.59 -5.07 -9.68
C THR A 244 -2.08 -5.60 -8.33
N ILE A 245 -3.17 -6.37 -8.37
CA ILE A 245 -3.69 -7.13 -7.22
C ILE A 245 -3.24 -8.58 -7.31
N ALA A 246 -2.78 -9.12 -6.19
CA ALA A 246 -2.46 -10.55 -6.06
C ALA A 246 -3.74 -11.31 -5.68
N SER A 247 -4.41 -11.89 -6.68
CA SER A 247 -5.58 -12.79 -6.57
C SER A 247 -6.83 -12.24 -5.84
N LEU A 248 -7.98 -12.88 -6.10
CA LEU A 248 -9.25 -12.55 -5.41
C LEU A 248 -9.23 -12.97 -3.93
N GLU A 249 -8.47 -14.01 -3.57
CA GLU A 249 -8.47 -14.61 -2.24
C GLU A 249 -7.86 -13.69 -1.18
N GLU A 250 -6.85 -12.88 -1.54
CA GLU A 250 -6.23 -11.90 -0.62
C GLU A 250 -7.16 -10.69 -0.36
N ILE A 251 -8.11 -10.39 -1.27
CA ILE A 251 -9.07 -9.28 -1.13
C ILE A 251 -10.18 -9.63 -0.14
N VAL A 252 -10.66 -10.87 -0.17
CA VAL A 252 -11.76 -11.37 0.68
C VAL A 252 -11.37 -11.43 2.17
N ASN A 253 -10.08 -11.60 2.47
CA ASN A 253 -9.57 -11.72 3.84
C ASN A 253 -9.32 -10.38 4.57
N GLY A 254 -9.76 -9.25 4.01
CA GLY A 254 -9.81 -7.97 4.73
C GLY A 254 -8.50 -7.16 4.84
N ASN A 255 -7.42 -7.59 4.18
CA ASN A 255 -6.14 -6.86 4.14
C ASN A 255 -6.01 -6.01 2.87
N SER A 256 -6.96 -5.12 2.62
CA SER A 256 -7.22 -4.62 1.26
C SER A 256 -6.33 -3.46 0.76
N ILE A 257 -5.25 -3.10 1.46
CA ILE A 257 -4.34 -2.02 1.03
C ILE A 257 -2.88 -2.49 0.92
N GLU A 258 -2.49 -3.54 1.66
CA GLU A 258 -1.13 -4.08 1.66
C GLU A 258 -0.89 -5.09 0.52
N SER A 259 -1.95 -5.56 -0.16
CA SER A 259 -1.87 -6.52 -1.28
C SER A 259 -1.57 -5.89 -2.65
N LEU A 260 -1.30 -4.58 -2.72
CA LEU A 260 -0.92 -3.91 -3.96
C LEU A 260 0.56 -4.15 -4.30
N LYS A 261 0.83 -5.23 -5.04
CA LYS A 261 2.17 -5.61 -5.49
C LYS A 261 2.59 -4.80 -6.73
N ASP A 262 3.89 -4.59 -6.86
CA ASP A 262 4.47 -4.13 -8.11
C ASP A 262 4.39 -5.27 -9.14
N ILE A 263 4.54 -4.94 -10.44
CA ILE A 263 4.37 -5.91 -11.53
C ILE A 263 5.49 -6.95 -11.46
N GLU A 264 5.13 -8.23 -11.48
CA GLU A 264 6.08 -9.35 -11.49
C GLU A 264 6.72 -9.50 -12.89
N ILE A 265 7.96 -9.98 -12.96
CA ILE A 265 8.71 -10.07 -14.23
C ILE A 265 8.00 -11.00 -15.22
N GLU A 266 7.33 -12.02 -14.69
CA GLU A 266 6.53 -13.01 -15.39
C GLU A 266 5.39 -12.37 -16.19
N ASP A 267 4.79 -11.30 -15.68
CA ASP A 267 3.73 -10.55 -16.37
C ASP A 267 4.25 -9.76 -17.59
N LEU A 268 5.56 -9.50 -17.65
CA LEU A 268 6.23 -8.84 -18.79
C LEU A 268 6.72 -9.83 -19.86
N LEU A 269 6.78 -11.12 -19.53
CA LEU A 269 7.31 -12.16 -20.42
C LEU A 269 6.26 -12.71 -21.40
N GLY A 270 4.97 -12.36 -21.23
CA GLY A 270 3.90 -12.56 -22.22
C GLY A 270 3.57 -14.02 -22.58
N ARG A 271 4.10 -15.01 -21.85
CA ARG A 271 3.89 -16.44 -22.09
C ARG A 271 3.51 -17.17 -20.80
N ASP A 272 2.65 -18.17 -20.93
CA ASP A 272 2.38 -19.09 -19.82
C ASP A 272 3.60 -19.99 -19.61
N SER A 273 4.10 -20.09 -18.37
CA SER A 273 5.21 -21.00 -18.06
C SER A 273 4.75 -22.44 -18.24
N VAL A 274 5.47 -23.23 -19.05
CA VAL A 274 5.24 -24.68 -19.12
C VAL A 274 5.58 -25.28 -17.76
N SER A 275 4.59 -25.92 -17.13
CA SER A 275 4.80 -26.57 -15.83
C SER A 275 5.85 -27.68 -15.94
N PRO A 276 6.86 -27.71 -15.06
CA PRO A 276 7.86 -28.78 -15.07
C PRO A 276 7.22 -30.15 -14.87
N ASN A 277 7.68 -31.16 -15.60
CA ASN A 277 7.27 -32.54 -15.37
C ASN A 277 7.87 -33.02 -14.03
N LYS A 278 7.02 -33.10 -13.01
CA LYS A 278 7.41 -33.44 -11.63
C LYS A 278 7.99 -34.85 -11.51
N GLU A 279 7.58 -35.79 -12.35
CA GLU A 279 8.08 -37.18 -12.30
C GLU A 279 9.53 -37.26 -12.77
N LEU A 280 9.87 -36.55 -13.84
CA LEU A 280 11.25 -36.46 -14.35
C LEU A 280 12.21 -35.76 -13.37
N LEU A 281 11.71 -34.73 -12.67
CA LEU A 281 12.50 -34.06 -11.64
C LEU A 281 12.76 -34.98 -10.43
N ARG A 282 11.73 -35.68 -9.95
CA ARG A 282 11.88 -36.61 -8.81
C ARG A 282 12.84 -37.75 -9.12
N SER A 283 12.77 -38.35 -10.32
CA SER A 283 13.64 -39.47 -10.70
C SER A 283 15.13 -39.11 -10.75
N SER A 284 15.47 -37.83 -10.85
CA SER A 284 16.84 -37.33 -10.91
C SER A 284 17.33 -36.75 -9.58
N VAL A 285 16.45 -36.53 -8.60
CA VAL A 285 16.77 -35.75 -7.39
C VAL A 285 16.44 -36.50 -6.10
N THR A 286 15.25 -37.09 -5.98
CA THR A 286 14.77 -37.65 -4.71
C THR A 286 15.62 -38.84 -4.29
N ASN A 287 16.10 -38.85 -3.03
CA ASN A 287 17.00 -39.87 -2.47
C ASN A 287 18.30 -40.08 -3.27
N LYS A 288 18.72 -39.10 -4.07
CA LYS A 288 19.98 -39.14 -4.83
C LYS A 288 21.01 -38.19 -4.23
N VAL A 289 22.29 -38.49 -4.43
CA VAL A 289 23.38 -37.54 -4.21
C VAL A 289 23.46 -36.62 -5.43
N VAL A 290 23.14 -35.32 -5.24
CA VAL A 290 23.05 -34.35 -6.34
C VAL A 290 24.14 -33.30 -6.21
N MET A 291 24.89 -33.06 -7.28
CA MET A 291 25.88 -31.99 -7.36
C MET A 291 25.42 -30.89 -8.30
N VAL A 292 25.59 -29.63 -7.89
CA VAL A 292 25.32 -28.45 -8.74
C VAL A 292 26.63 -27.69 -8.94
N THR A 293 27.10 -27.57 -10.18
CA THR A 293 28.22 -26.67 -10.52
C THR A 293 27.71 -25.26 -10.74
N GLY A 294 28.46 -24.23 -10.33
CA GLY A 294 27.99 -22.85 -10.39
C GLY A 294 26.84 -22.57 -9.40
N ALA A 295 26.82 -23.27 -8.27
CA ALA A 295 25.72 -23.26 -7.30
C ALA A 295 25.42 -21.86 -6.72
N GLY A 296 26.42 -20.97 -6.66
CA GLY A 296 26.25 -19.58 -6.20
C GLY A 296 25.74 -18.63 -7.29
N GLY A 297 25.66 -19.07 -8.55
CA GLY A 297 25.12 -18.29 -9.65
C GLY A 297 23.60 -18.15 -9.59
N SER A 298 23.02 -17.24 -10.39
CA SER A 298 21.57 -16.99 -10.38
C SER A 298 20.74 -18.22 -10.72
N ILE A 299 21.17 -19.02 -11.70
CA ILE A 299 20.48 -20.26 -12.11
C ILE A 299 20.79 -21.40 -11.13
N GLY A 300 22.06 -21.58 -10.79
CA GLY A 300 22.50 -22.61 -9.85
C GLY A 300 21.82 -22.49 -8.49
N SER A 301 21.72 -21.29 -7.93
CA SER A 301 21.06 -21.05 -6.64
C SER A 301 19.57 -21.39 -6.67
N GLU A 302 18.87 -21.04 -7.76
CA GLU A 302 17.45 -21.37 -7.93
C GLU A 302 17.22 -22.87 -8.05
N LEU A 303 18.08 -23.57 -8.80
CA LEU A 303 18.02 -25.03 -8.86
C LEU A 303 18.31 -25.67 -7.52
N CYS A 304 19.29 -25.16 -6.78
CA CYS A 304 19.58 -25.65 -5.43
C CYS A 304 18.34 -25.54 -4.52
N ARG A 305 17.62 -24.41 -4.56
CA ARG A 305 16.36 -24.24 -3.81
C ARG A 305 15.32 -25.30 -4.18
N GLN A 306 15.13 -25.54 -5.47
CA GLN A 306 14.17 -26.52 -5.97
C GLN A 306 14.59 -27.96 -5.64
N ILE A 307 15.88 -28.27 -5.75
CA ILE A 307 16.45 -29.58 -5.41
C ILE A 307 16.19 -29.89 -3.93
N VAL A 308 16.47 -28.97 -3.01
CA VAL A 308 16.21 -29.17 -1.57
C VAL A 308 14.74 -29.53 -1.29
N ALA A 309 13.79 -28.89 -1.98
CA ALA A 309 12.37 -29.19 -1.83
C ALA A 309 11.96 -30.60 -2.30
N LEU A 310 12.77 -31.24 -3.16
CA LEU A 310 12.55 -32.59 -3.68
C LEU A 310 13.19 -33.71 -2.84
N LYS A 311 13.78 -33.36 -1.68
CA LYS A 311 14.36 -34.31 -0.69
C LYS A 311 15.42 -35.25 -1.30
N PRO A 312 16.58 -34.72 -1.74
CA PRO A 312 17.72 -35.54 -2.13
C PRO A 312 18.34 -36.22 -0.90
N ALA A 313 19.22 -37.20 -1.12
CA ALA A 313 20.00 -37.79 -0.03
C ALA A 313 21.06 -36.80 0.50
N SER A 314 21.73 -36.09 -0.41
CA SER A 314 22.63 -34.99 -0.10
C SER A 314 22.77 -34.07 -1.30
N ILE A 315 23.16 -32.80 -1.04
CA ILE A 315 23.43 -31.81 -2.09
C ILE A 315 24.86 -31.28 -1.97
N ILE A 316 25.61 -31.38 -3.06
CA ILE A 316 26.98 -30.87 -3.20
C ILE A 316 26.94 -29.56 -3.98
N LEU A 317 27.35 -28.48 -3.33
CA LEU A 317 27.42 -27.15 -3.92
C LEU A 317 28.84 -26.91 -4.43
N TYR A 318 29.05 -26.95 -5.75
CA TYR A 318 30.38 -26.76 -6.34
C TYR A 318 30.46 -25.40 -7.02
N GLU A 319 31.24 -24.48 -6.47
CA GLU A 319 31.24 -23.09 -6.88
C GLU A 319 32.66 -22.50 -6.85
N LEU A 320 32.97 -21.62 -7.80
CA LEU A 320 34.25 -20.92 -7.90
C LEU A 320 34.31 -19.73 -6.93
N SER A 321 33.19 -19.01 -6.78
CA SER A 321 33.07 -17.86 -5.90
C SER A 321 32.84 -18.26 -4.44
N GLU A 322 33.79 -17.95 -3.57
CA GLU A 322 33.66 -18.15 -2.12
C GLU A 322 32.40 -17.46 -1.58
N PHE A 323 32.16 -16.21 -1.97
CA PHE A 323 30.99 -15.45 -1.57
C PHE A 323 29.69 -16.11 -2.05
N GLY A 324 29.67 -16.55 -3.32
CA GLY A 324 28.52 -17.24 -3.90
C GLY A 324 28.20 -18.53 -3.14
N LEU A 325 29.24 -19.33 -2.85
CA LEU A 325 29.15 -20.58 -2.13
C LEU A 325 28.62 -20.39 -0.70
N TYR A 326 29.21 -19.46 0.05
CA TYR A 326 28.78 -19.14 1.42
C TYR A 326 27.33 -18.64 1.47
N SER A 327 26.96 -17.78 0.53
CA SER A 327 25.62 -17.20 0.48
C SER A 327 24.55 -18.26 0.23
N ILE A 328 24.76 -19.14 -0.76
CA ILE A 328 23.79 -20.18 -1.08
C ILE A 328 23.73 -21.26 0.00
N GLU A 329 24.87 -21.66 0.57
CA GLU A 329 24.88 -22.63 1.68
C GLU A 329 24.04 -22.15 2.86
N LYS A 330 24.25 -20.90 3.29
CA LYS A 330 23.50 -20.29 4.40
C LYS A 330 22.01 -20.20 4.10
N GLU A 331 21.65 -19.90 2.86
CA GLU A 331 20.26 -19.86 2.40
C GLU A 331 19.60 -21.24 2.44
N LEU A 332 20.25 -22.26 1.85
CA LEU A 332 19.70 -23.62 1.79
C LEU A 332 19.56 -24.24 3.17
N ARG A 333 20.48 -23.99 4.11
CA ARG A 333 20.35 -24.47 5.50
C ARG A 333 19.08 -23.93 6.16
N LYS A 334 18.73 -22.66 5.93
CA LYS A 334 17.46 -22.09 6.44
C LYS A 334 16.24 -22.73 5.80
N ILE A 335 16.31 -23.00 4.49
CA ILE A 335 15.23 -23.66 3.75
C ILE A 335 15.03 -25.09 4.25
N ALA A 336 16.10 -25.86 4.45
CA ALA A 336 16.06 -27.23 4.97
C ALA A 336 15.38 -27.28 6.35
N VAL A 337 15.74 -26.37 7.26
CA VAL A 337 15.09 -26.23 8.58
C VAL A 337 13.60 -25.90 8.43
N LYS A 338 13.24 -24.96 7.56
CA LYS A 338 11.83 -24.56 7.33
C LYS A 338 10.99 -25.70 6.76
N LEU A 339 11.58 -26.57 5.94
CA LEU A 339 10.92 -27.70 5.31
C LEU A 339 10.96 -28.98 6.17
N SER A 340 11.60 -28.94 7.34
CA SER A 340 11.87 -30.10 8.19
C SER A 340 12.51 -31.26 7.41
N VAL A 341 13.48 -30.92 6.55
CA VAL A 341 14.26 -31.90 5.78
C VAL A 341 15.64 -32.01 6.43
N ASP A 342 15.95 -33.20 6.93
CA ASP A 342 17.31 -33.56 7.34
C ASP A 342 18.13 -33.84 6.07
N LEU A 343 18.97 -32.88 5.70
CA LEU A 343 19.71 -32.88 4.44
C LEU A 343 21.16 -32.50 4.68
N GLU A 344 22.07 -33.34 4.21
CA GLU A 344 23.48 -33.01 4.14
C GLU A 344 23.73 -32.02 2.99
N ILE A 345 24.18 -30.81 3.35
CA ILE A 345 24.59 -29.75 2.41
C ILE A 345 26.11 -29.62 2.49
N VAL A 346 26.80 -29.92 1.40
CA VAL A 346 28.27 -29.94 1.32
C VAL A 346 28.77 -28.82 0.40
N PRO A 347 29.30 -27.71 0.96
CA PRO A 347 29.90 -26.64 0.16
C PRO A 347 31.33 -26.98 -0.26
N LEU A 348 31.62 -26.95 -1.56
CA LEU A 348 32.95 -27.22 -2.11
C LEU A 348 33.38 -26.09 -3.05
N LEU A 349 34.42 -25.35 -2.64
CA LEU A 349 35.05 -24.36 -3.50
C LEU A 349 35.83 -25.07 -4.60
N GLY A 350 35.62 -24.71 -5.87
CA GLY A 350 36.34 -25.31 -6.99
C GLY A 350 35.91 -24.81 -8.36
N SER A 351 36.81 -24.96 -9.33
CA SER A 351 36.54 -24.64 -10.74
C SER A 351 36.22 -25.90 -11.52
N VAL A 352 35.31 -25.79 -12.49
CA VAL A 352 35.02 -26.84 -13.47
C VAL A 352 36.17 -27.04 -14.47
N GLN A 353 37.12 -26.09 -14.52
CA GLN A 353 38.35 -26.23 -15.29
C GLN A 353 39.31 -27.27 -14.70
N HIS A 354 39.11 -27.71 -13.46
CA HIS A 354 39.97 -28.68 -12.78
C HIS A 354 39.38 -30.09 -12.81
N LYS A 355 39.48 -30.77 -13.96
CA LYS A 355 38.96 -32.13 -14.20
C LYS A 355 39.28 -33.12 -13.07
N MET A 356 40.54 -33.26 -12.69
CA MET A 356 40.96 -34.23 -11.64
C MET A 356 40.34 -33.94 -10.27
N ARG A 357 40.09 -32.67 -9.94
CA ARG A 357 39.38 -32.30 -8.70
C ARG A 357 37.93 -32.72 -8.78
N MET A 358 37.27 -32.49 -9.93
CA MET A 358 35.89 -32.92 -10.15
C MET A 358 35.75 -34.43 -10.02
N ILE A 359 36.61 -35.22 -10.67
CA ILE A 359 36.59 -36.70 -10.56
C ILE A 359 36.65 -37.13 -9.10
N ARG A 360 37.62 -36.61 -8.34
CA ARG A 360 37.78 -36.94 -6.91
C ARG A 360 36.55 -36.58 -6.08
N VAL A 361 35.92 -35.43 -6.35
CA VAL A 361 34.70 -35.00 -5.66
C VAL A 361 33.54 -35.92 -6.01
N LEU A 362 33.31 -36.17 -7.31
CA LEU A 362 32.22 -37.02 -7.78
C LEU A 362 32.31 -38.44 -7.19
N GLN A 363 33.52 -39.02 -7.18
CA GLN A 363 33.78 -40.34 -6.60
C GLN A 363 33.66 -40.33 -5.06
N LYS A 364 34.26 -39.35 -4.37
CA LYS A 364 34.24 -39.28 -2.90
C LYS A 364 32.82 -39.24 -2.34
N TYR A 365 31.94 -38.49 -2.98
CA TYR A 365 30.56 -38.33 -2.53
C TYR A 365 29.59 -39.30 -3.21
N ASN A 366 30.05 -40.15 -4.15
CA ASN A 366 29.20 -41.03 -4.96
C ASN A 366 28.06 -40.28 -5.65
N VAL A 367 28.38 -39.17 -6.32
CA VAL A 367 27.40 -38.31 -6.98
C VAL A 367 26.66 -39.07 -8.09
N GLN A 368 25.33 -39.03 -8.06
CA GLN A 368 24.47 -39.73 -9.01
C GLN A 368 23.91 -38.80 -10.09
N THR A 369 23.65 -37.54 -9.73
CA THR A 369 23.13 -36.53 -10.67
C THR A 369 23.98 -35.27 -10.59
N VAL A 370 24.42 -34.77 -11.74
CA VAL A 370 25.10 -33.48 -11.87
C VAL A 370 24.22 -32.51 -12.65
N TYR A 371 23.93 -31.34 -12.06
CA TYR A 371 23.38 -30.19 -12.77
C TYR A 371 24.51 -29.18 -13.03
N HIS A 372 24.89 -29.03 -14.30
CA HIS A 372 25.98 -28.13 -14.68
C HIS A 372 25.45 -26.74 -15.05
N THR A 373 25.81 -25.75 -14.23
CA THR A 373 25.41 -24.34 -14.44
C THR A 373 26.57 -23.36 -14.37
N ALA A 374 27.81 -23.85 -14.20
CA ALA A 374 29.01 -23.04 -14.20
C ALA A 374 29.31 -22.48 -15.60
N ALA A 375 28.88 -21.24 -15.86
CA ALA A 375 29.12 -20.55 -17.12
C ALA A 375 29.22 -19.02 -16.94
N TYR A 376 30.06 -18.38 -17.76
CA TYR A 376 30.03 -16.94 -17.93
C TYR A 376 28.92 -16.56 -18.91
N LYS A 377 27.96 -15.76 -18.44
CA LYS A 377 26.71 -15.45 -19.16
C LYS A 377 26.62 -14.02 -19.74
N HIS A 378 27.44 -13.10 -19.26
CA HIS A 378 27.36 -11.68 -19.63
C HIS A 378 28.11 -11.42 -20.94
N VAL A 379 27.38 -11.42 -22.06
CA VAL A 379 27.94 -11.34 -23.42
C VAL A 379 29.00 -10.25 -23.59
N PRO A 380 28.75 -8.96 -23.26
CA PRO A 380 29.76 -7.92 -23.46
C PRO A 380 31.04 -8.19 -22.68
N ILE A 381 30.94 -8.72 -21.46
CA ILE A 381 32.13 -9.02 -20.63
C ILE A 381 32.89 -10.20 -21.22
N VAL A 382 32.19 -11.25 -21.66
CA VAL A 382 32.80 -12.45 -22.23
C VAL A 382 33.45 -12.16 -23.59
N GLU A 383 32.87 -11.28 -24.40
CA GLU A 383 33.46 -10.83 -25.67
C GLU A 383 34.78 -10.08 -25.47
N HIS A 384 34.91 -9.32 -24.38
CA HIS A 384 36.19 -8.71 -24.01
C HIS A 384 37.18 -9.70 -23.39
N ASN A 385 36.72 -10.90 -23.00
CA ASN A 385 37.50 -11.92 -22.29
C ASN A 385 37.33 -13.31 -22.95
N VAL A 386 37.48 -13.37 -24.28
CA VAL A 386 37.15 -14.56 -25.09
C VAL A 386 37.84 -15.83 -24.59
N VAL A 387 39.12 -15.73 -24.22
CA VAL A 387 39.90 -16.87 -23.72
C VAL A 387 39.29 -17.46 -22.46
N GLU A 388 38.85 -16.61 -21.52
CA GLU A 388 38.20 -17.04 -20.29
C GLU A 388 36.80 -17.60 -20.56
N GLY A 389 36.07 -17.01 -21.51
CA GLY A 389 34.82 -17.55 -22.04
C GLY A 389 34.96 -18.97 -22.55
N ILE A 390 35.94 -19.22 -23.44
CA ILE A 390 36.20 -20.54 -24.02
C ILE A 390 36.69 -21.52 -22.95
N ARG A 391 37.65 -21.12 -22.10
CA ARG A 391 38.17 -21.97 -21.01
C ARG A 391 37.08 -22.46 -20.08
N ASN A 392 36.18 -21.57 -19.67
CA ASN A 392 35.13 -21.95 -18.73
C ASN A 392 33.95 -22.65 -19.42
N ASN A 393 33.38 -22.03 -20.45
CA ASN A 393 32.11 -22.50 -21.03
C ASN A 393 32.29 -23.68 -21.98
N VAL A 394 33.43 -23.79 -22.68
CA VAL A 394 33.72 -24.90 -23.60
C VAL A 394 34.51 -25.98 -22.87
N PHE A 395 35.77 -25.68 -22.50
CA PHE A 395 36.64 -26.68 -21.88
C PHE A 395 36.17 -27.07 -20.48
N GLY A 396 35.70 -26.14 -19.65
CA GLY A 396 35.14 -26.45 -18.34
C GLY A 396 33.89 -27.32 -18.41
N THR A 397 33.02 -27.11 -19.40
CA THR A 397 31.86 -27.99 -19.64
C THR A 397 32.30 -29.37 -20.13
N TRP A 398 33.28 -29.44 -21.03
CA TRP A 398 33.84 -30.71 -21.50
C TRP A 398 34.45 -31.51 -20.34
N TYR A 399 35.30 -30.88 -19.52
CA TYR A 399 35.90 -31.53 -18.35
C TYR A 399 34.87 -31.97 -17.32
N ALA A 400 33.80 -31.19 -17.12
CA ALA A 400 32.72 -31.57 -16.23
C ALA A 400 31.97 -32.82 -16.71
N ALA A 401 31.66 -32.89 -18.01
CA ALA A 401 30.99 -34.04 -18.62
C ALA A 401 31.90 -35.29 -18.60
N GLU A 402 33.18 -35.12 -18.92
CA GLU A 402 34.15 -36.21 -18.92
C GLU A 402 34.41 -36.74 -17.50
N ALA A 403 34.54 -35.84 -16.51
CA ALA A 403 34.64 -36.23 -15.11
C ALA A 403 33.40 -36.98 -14.61
N ALA A 404 32.20 -36.59 -15.05
CA ALA A 404 30.96 -37.29 -14.75
C ALA A 404 30.92 -38.70 -15.36
N ALA A 405 31.38 -38.85 -16.61
CA ALA A 405 31.50 -40.15 -17.26
C ALA A 405 32.51 -41.05 -16.54
N GLU A 406 33.70 -40.55 -16.21
CA GLU A 406 34.75 -41.30 -15.49
C GLU A 406 34.33 -41.71 -14.07
N ALA A 407 33.47 -40.91 -13.42
CA ALA A 407 32.92 -41.21 -12.11
C ALA A 407 31.63 -42.07 -12.16
N ASN A 408 31.19 -42.51 -13.35
CA ASN A 408 29.94 -43.26 -13.55
C ASN A 408 28.69 -42.56 -12.98
N VAL A 409 28.60 -41.24 -13.14
CA VAL A 409 27.41 -40.46 -12.76
C VAL A 409 26.23 -40.90 -13.63
N GLU A 410 25.08 -41.22 -13.01
CA GLU A 410 23.89 -41.72 -13.70
C GLU A 410 23.30 -40.68 -14.67
N ARG A 411 23.32 -39.40 -14.29
CA ARG A 411 22.74 -38.31 -15.10
C ARG A 411 23.55 -37.03 -15.02
N PHE A 412 23.97 -36.53 -16.18
CA PHE A 412 24.56 -35.20 -16.34
C PHE A 412 23.59 -34.30 -17.10
N VAL A 413 23.12 -33.23 -16.45
CA VAL A 413 22.20 -32.24 -17.02
C VAL A 413 22.95 -30.94 -17.27
N LEU A 414 23.15 -30.62 -18.54
CA LEU A 414 23.71 -29.34 -18.97
C LEU A 414 22.57 -28.32 -19.17
N ILE A 415 22.65 -27.20 -18.46
CA ILE A 415 21.69 -26.11 -18.66
C ILE A 415 22.24 -25.17 -19.73
N SER A 416 21.74 -25.36 -20.95
CA SER A 416 22.03 -24.47 -22.07
C SER A 416 21.18 -23.21 -22.01
N THR A 417 21.73 -22.09 -22.46
CA THR A 417 20.98 -20.85 -22.64
C THR A 417 20.34 -20.80 -24.03
N ASP A 418 19.21 -20.10 -24.18
CA ASP A 418 18.52 -19.83 -25.46
C ASP A 418 19.43 -19.24 -26.56
N LYS A 419 20.58 -18.66 -26.20
CA LYS A 419 21.51 -18.02 -27.14
C LYS A 419 22.27 -18.98 -28.06
N ALA A 420 22.13 -20.31 -27.88
CA ALA A 420 22.77 -21.30 -28.75
C ALA A 420 22.06 -21.50 -30.10
N VAL A 421 20.77 -21.12 -30.21
CA VAL A 421 19.96 -21.38 -31.41
C VAL A 421 20.20 -20.32 -32.51
N ARG A 422 20.64 -19.11 -32.15
CA ARG A 422 21.12 -18.07 -33.07
C ARG A 422 22.19 -17.20 -32.38
N PRO A 423 23.49 -17.48 -32.58
CA PRO A 423 24.53 -16.54 -32.15
C PRO A 423 24.37 -15.25 -32.98
N THR A 424 24.12 -14.12 -32.31
CA THR A 424 24.08 -12.78 -32.96
C THR A 424 25.46 -12.18 -33.04
#